data_AF-A0A068VJY6-F1
#
_entry.id   AF-A0A068VJY6-F1
#
_cell.length_a   1.000
_cell.length_b   1.000
_cell.length_c   1.000
_cell.angle_alpha   90.00
_cell.angle_beta   90.00
_cell.angle_gamma   90.00
#
_symmetry.space_group_name_H-M   'P 1'
#
loop_
_entity.id
_entity.type
_entity.pdbx_description
1 polymer ?
#
loop_
_entity_poly.entity_id
_entity_poly.type
_entity_poly.pdbx_seq_one_letter_code
_entity_poly.pdbx_strand_id
1 'polypeptide(L)'
;MFALRKINNYTKSRPNFSAKVRDPKPITNPPIPACEDKLIINVPCFDFVWSGSGNQRLEFIVNGIMTNNPGHTILRVKSFRTKDELDKWLLDNPMRCPGALHLFERNAEEIRYDIEINSSSSFELGRQIEDPAFKFQVPLQYAVSREISRSLIGDPNFSFNVGLKEFAHPPRSIDSSNSYDASFPAIFYLLVAMFGFTFRIHSLVLEKELKLRQTMSIMGLYDSAYWTSWFIWEGFMAFLTSLLIVAFGTMFRDDVFMKNNIFLVFLLFFLFMISMVSFAFMISTLFSKSSSATTVGFFILAFELVTVASIFSSLFYNGTVKNNNYHILWSFFPPNPFAGGFTALEEAAGEGGIRWSQRAECKLLGDPCVSMVYFYLWLVSLFFFWSLVAIYFDNIISNSAGLRKSHLYFLKPSYWIGRGDNNLTDHFTLDDEDVHEEEASVKKATIEGTVDPDVAVQLRGLTKSYSMALKIRCHRFSFCYFCCTCKITKPFVTVKDLWMNFPKNQLFCLLEPNGAGKSTLISCLTYNEVCFLLAALIYVNSIRNLKGMSTIRRLAGVCAQFDSLWNALSPKEHLHLLASIKGLPTATRKSEVKRLLAGVDIDKIANVRAGSYSRGTRH
;
A
#
# COMPACT_ATOMS: atom_id res chain seq x y z
N MET A 1 -9.41 47.28 42.44
CA MET A 1 -9.42 46.66 41.11
C MET A 1 -8.81 45.27 41.24
N PHE A 2 -9.62 44.23 41.41
CA PHE A 2 -9.13 42.85 41.43
C PHE A 2 -8.94 42.39 39.98
N ALA A 3 -7.70 42.08 39.60
CA ALA A 3 -7.39 41.49 38.31
C ALA A 3 -7.15 39.99 38.51
N LEU A 4 -8.10 39.16 38.10
CA LEU A 4 -7.89 37.71 38.03
C LEU A 4 -7.09 37.40 36.77
N ARG A 5 -5.85 36.93 36.93
CA ARG A 5 -4.97 36.52 35.83
C ARG A 5 -4.96 35.00 35.72
N LYS A 6 -5.76 34.45 34.80
CA LYS A 6 -5.70 33.02 34.43
C LYS A 6 -4.78 32.86 33.22
N ILE A 7 -3.57 32.37 33.45
CA ILE A 7 -2.66 31.94 32.37
C ILE A 7 -3.01 30.49 32.06
N ASN A 8 -3.72 30.23 30.97
CA ASN A 8 -3.91 28.86 30.51
C ASN A 8 -2.63 28.40 29.80
N ASN A 9 -2.20 27.16 30.01
CA ASN A 9 -1.15 26.56 29.20
C ASN A 9 -1.75 26.22 27.82
N TYR A 10 -1.32 26.93 26.77
CA TYR A 10 -2.01 27.01 25.48
C TYR A 10 -1.70 25.84 24.52
N THR A 11 -1.54 24.62 25.03
CA THR A 11 -1.14 23.44 24.23
C THR A 11 -2.28 22.50 23.84
N LYS A 12 -3.54 22.76 24.25
CA LYS A 12 -4.70 21.94 23.81
C LYS A 12 -5.71 22.75 23.00
N SER A 13 -6.08 22.17 21.86
CA SER A 13 -7.13 22.56 20.90
C SER A 13 -8.37 23.12 21.59
N ARG A 14 -8.76 24.35 21.26
CA ARG A 14 -10.05 24.94 21.73
C ARG A 14 -10.79 25.54 20.53
N PRO A 15 -12.05 25.12 20.26
CA PRO A 15 -12.70 25.30 18.94
C PRO A 15 -13.38 26.66 18.68
N ASN A 16 -13.46 27.60 19.63
CA ASN A 16 -14.36 28.76 19.50
C ASN A 16 -13.70 30.14 19.26
N PHE A 17 -12.45 30.21 18.81
CA PHE A 17 -11.78 31.51 18.57
C PHE A 17 -11.42 31.73 17.08
N SER A 18 -12.42 31.80 16.22
CA SER A 18 -12.26 31.92 14.76
C SER A 18 -11.86 33.32 14.26
N ALA A 19 -12.01 34.37 15.08
CA ALA A 19 -11.81 35.75 14.67
C ALA A 19 -10.56 36.39 15.30
N LYS A 20 -9.88 37.24 14.54
CA LYS A 20 -8.79 38.08 15.05
C LYS A 20 -9.38 39.15 15.95
N VAL A 21 -9.19 39.03 17.26
CA VAL A 21 -9.69 40.02 18.22
C VAL A 21 -8.56 40.94 18.62
N ARG A 22 -8.50 42.14 18.00
CA ARG A 22 -7.48 43.17 18.33
C ARG A 22 -7.87 44.01 19.54
N ASP A 23 -9.18 44.19 19.76
CA ASP A 23 -9.72 44.98 20.87
C ASP A 23 -11.06 44.39 21.34
N PRO A 24 -11.04 43.41 22.27
CA PRO A 24 -12.28 42.85 22.82
C PRO A 24 -13.02 43.89 23.67
N LYS A 25 -14.33 44.02 23.46
CA LYS A 25 -15.17 44.88 24.30
C LYS A 25 -15.29 44.26 25.71
N PRO A 26 -15.16 45.05 26.79
CA PRO A 26 -15.32 44.52 28.13
C PRO A 26 -16.77 44.10 28.38
N ILE A 27 -16.96 42.93 28.99
CA ILE A 27 -18.25 42.51 29.54
C ILE A 27 -18.41 43.21 30.89
N THR A 28 -19.37 44.14 30.95
CA THR A 28 -19.70 44.89 32.17
C THR A 28 -20.92 44.29 32.84
N ASN A 29 -20.88 44.11 34.17
CA ASN A 29 -21.99 43.57 34.97
C ASN A 29 -22.52 42.22 34.46
N PRO A 30 -21.68 41.16 34.43
CA PRO A 30 -22.12 39.87 33.94
C PRO A 30 -23.19 39.26 34.88
N PRO A 31 -24.28 38.69 34.33
CA PRO A 31 -25.30 38.02 35.14
C PRO A 31 -24.82 36.66 35.64
N ILE A 32 -25.28 36.24 36.81
CA ILE A 32 -25.22 34.81 37.20
C ILE A 32 -26.24 34.09 36.31
N PRO A 33 -25.83 33.15 35.45
CA PRO A 33 -26.76 32.46 34.54
C PRO A 33 -27.65 31.48 35.31
N ALA A 34 -28.80 31.14 34.73
CA ALA A 34 -29.65 30.10 35.28
C ALA A 34 -28.92 28.74 35.20
N CYS A 35 -29.18 27.84 36.15
CA CYS A 35 -28.52 26.53 36.15
C CYS A 35 -28.79 25.71 34.88
N GLU A 36 -29.94 25.93 34.24
CA GLU A 36 -30.37 25.29 32.98
C GLU A 36 -29.53 25.75 31.77
N ASP A 37 -28.88 26.91 31.83
CA ASP A 37 -28.02 27.43 30.76
C ASP A 37 -26.64 26.75 30.71
N LYS A 38 -26.32 25.90 31.69
CA LYS A 38 -25.06 25.15 31.74
C LYS A 38 -25.12 23.95 30.80
N LEU A 39 -24.10 23.78 29.96
CA LEU A 39 -24.06 22.73 28.93
C LEU A 39 -24.27 21.31 29.47
N ILE A 40 -23.79 21.05 30.69
CA ILE A 40 -23.99 19.78 31.40
C ILE A 40 -24.40 20.10 32.83
N ILE A 41 -25.66 19.80 33.15
CA ILE A 41 -26.27 19.94 34.48
C ILE A 41 -27.36 18.86 34.61
N ASN A 42 -27.50 18.29 35.81
CA ASN A 42 -28.60 17.36 36.11
C ASN A 42 -29.81 18.16 36.61
N VAL A 43 -30.97 17.98 35.96
CA VAL A 43 -32.25 18.57 36.38
C VAL A 43 -32.94 17.62 37.39
N PRO A 44 -33.49 18.10 38.52
CA PRO A 44 -33.57 19.50 38.95
C PRO A 44 -32.23 20.07 39.41
N CYS A 45 -31.98 21.33 39.07
CA CYS A 45 -30.73 22.05 39.36
C CYS A 45 -30.95 23.32 40.19
N PHE A 46 -29.87 23.81 40.80
CA PHE A 46 -29.82 25.05 41.58
C PHE A 46 -28.83 26.03 40.94
N ASP A 47 -29.19 27.31 40.86
CA ASP A 47 -28.40 28.38 40.25
C ASP A 47 -27.07 28.55 41.02
N PHE A 48 -27.16 28.60 42.35
CA PHE A 48 -26.03 28.40 43.26
C PHE A 48 -26.53 27.82 44.59
N VAL A 49 -25.63 27.26 45.37
CA VAL A 49 -25.91 26.84 46.76
C VAL A 49 -25.02 27.61 47.72
N TRP A 50 -25.44 27.79 48.97
CA TRP A 50 -24.65 28.56 49.92
C TRP A 50 -24.73 28.07 51.37
N SER A 51 -23.68 28.32 52.15
CA SER A 51 -23.62 28.02 53.58
C SER A 51 -23.53 29.27 54.45
N GLY A 52 -24.08 29.19 55.67
CA GLY A 52 -24.14 30.31 56.63
C GLY A 52 -25.57 30.69 57.02
N SER A 53 -26.56 29.80 56.78
CA SER A 53 -27.95 30.05 57.14
C SER A 53 -28.15 30.11 58.65
N GLY A 54 -29.05 31.00 59.11
CA GLY A 54 -29.24 31.32 60.52
C GLY A 54 -28.59 32.64 60.97
N ASN A 55 -27.77 33.28 60.13
CA ASN A 55 -27.33 34.66 60.33
C ASN A 55 -28.16 35.61 59.44
N GLN A 56 -28.97 36.47 60.08
CA GLN A 56 -29.86 37.41 59.39
C GLN A 56 -29.11 38.35 58.43
N ARG A 57 -27.87 38.71 58.75
CA ARG A 57 -27.04 39.58 57.90
C ARG A 57 -26.59 38.86 56.64
N LEU A 58 -26.21 37.59 56.73
CA LEU A 58 -25.81 36.78 55.57
C LEU A 58 -27.01 36.45 54.69
N GLU A 59 -28.17 36.18 55.29
CA GLU A 59 -29.43 35.98 54.56
C GLU A 59 -29.84 37.24 53.79
N PHE A 60 -29.67 38.43 54.40
CA PHE A 60 -29.90 39.70 53.72
C PHE A 60 -28.97 39.88 52.50
N ILE A 61 -27.69 39.54 52.63
CA ILE A 61 -26.72 39.58 51.54
C ILE A 61 -27.12 38.64 50.39
N VAL A 62 -27.48 37.39 50.71
CA VAL A 62 -27.89 36.40 49.69
C VAL A 62 -29.19 36.82 49.00
N ASN A 63 -30.16 37.35 49.74
CA ASN A 63 -31.38 37.90 49.14
C ASN A 63 -31.07 39.10 48.22
N GLY A 64 -30.09 39.93 48.59
CA GLY A 64 -29.56 40.99 47.73
C GLY A 64 -28.94 40.43 46.44
N ILE A 65 -28.21 39.31 46.51
CA ILE A 65 -27.62 38.66 45.32
C ILE A 65 -28.73 38.18 44.38
N MET A 66 -29.77 37.56 44.93
CA MET A 66 -30.88 36.99 44.16
C MET A 66 -31.73 38.07 43.47
N THR A 67 -32.01 39.18 44.17
CA THR A 67 -32.88 40.26 43.67
C THR A 67 -32.16 41.23 42.74
N ASN A 68 -30.87 41.49 42.95
CA ASN A 68 -30.07 42.43 42.16
C ASN A 68 -29.23 41.73 41.07
N ASN A 69 -29.61 40.51 40.64
CA ASN A 69 -28.95 39.83 39.53
C ASN A 69 -29.39 40.46 38.19
N PRO A 70 -28.45 40.87 37.32
CA PRO A 70 -28.80 41.45 36.03
C PRO A 70 -29.59 40.47 35.15
N GLY A 71 -30.61 40.95 34.43
CA GLY A 71 -31.35 40.17 33.43
C GLY A 71 -32.44 39.24 33.98
N HIS A 72 -32.26 38.62 35.15
CA HIS A 72 -33.31 37.82 35.81
C HIS A 72 -33.09 37.70 37.33
N THR A 73 -34.19 37.59 38.06
CA THR A 73 -34.17 37.25 39.50
C THR A 73 -33.86 35.78 39.70
N ILE A 74 -32.92 35.47 40.58
CA ILE A 74 -32.53 34.09 40.89
C ILE A 74 -33.58 33.47 41.81
N LEU A 75 -34.14 32.32 41.43
CA LEU A 75 -35.21 31.65 42.18
C LEU A 75 -34.78 30.31 42.79
N ARG A 76 -33.76 29.65 42.23
CA ARG A 76 -33.37 28.28 42.63
C ARG A 76 -32.08 28.28 43.43
N VAL A 77 -32.17 28.67 44.70
CA VAL A 77 -31.03 28.69 45.64
C VAL A 77 -31.30 27.75 46.81
N LYS A 78 -30.28 27.00 47.24
CA LYS A 78 -30.36 26.13 48.42
C LYS A 78 -29.38 26.57 49.51
N SER A 79 -29.86 26.69 50.74
CA SER A 79 -29.09 27.16 51.91
C SER A 79 -28.71 26.01 52.86
N PHE A 80 -27.53 26.09 53.46
CA PHE A 80 -27.01 25.17 54.49
C PHE A 80 -26.49 25.96 55.70
N ARG A 81 -26.50 25.35 56.89
CA ARG A 81 -26.04 26.04 58.11
C ARG A 81 -24.52 26.13 58.16
N THR A 82 -23.86 25.01 57.86
CA THR A 82 -22.40 24.90 57.93
C THR A 82 -21.81 24.56 56.56
N LYS A 83 -20.50 24.79 56.42
CA LYS A 83 -19.73 24.40 55.25
C LYS A 83 -19.78 22.87 55.04
N ASP A 84 -19.54 22.10 56.08
CA ASP A 84 -19.49 20.63 56.01
C ASP A 84 -20.81 20.00 55.51
N GLU A 85 -21.96 20.57 55.90
CA GLU A 85 -23.28 20.13 55.41
C GLU A 85 -23.44 20.38 53.91
N LEU A 86 -22.94 21.51 53.42
CA LEU A 86 -22.98 21.87 52.00
C LEU A 86 -22.05 20.94 51.20
N ASP A 87 -20.82 20.76 51.66
CA ASP A 87 -19.80 19.96 50.96
C ASP A 87 -20.26 18.51 50.83
N LYS A 88 -20.84 17.95 51.91
CA LYS A 88 -21.48 16.63 51.90
C LYS A 88 -22.62 16.56 50.87
N TRP A 89 -23.46 17.58 50.81
CA TRP A 89 -24.55 17.62 49.82
C TRP A 89 -24.04 17.68 48.38
N LEU A 90 -22.97 18.43 48.11
CA LEU A 90 -22.34 18.50 46.79
C LEU A 90 -21.78 17.14 46.34
N LEU A 91 -21.17 16.39 47.26
CA LEU A 91 -20.66 15.03 47.00
C LEU A 91 -21.81 14.06 46.69
N ASP A 92 -22.93 14.14 47.43
CA ASP A 92 -24.10 13.30 47.23
C ASP A 92 -24.92 13.69 45.97
N ASN A 93 -24.70 14.90 45.41
CA ASN A 93 -25.48 15.46 44.30
C ASN A 93 -24.59 16.02 43.18
N PRO A 94 -23.83 15.16 42.48
CA PRO A 94 -22.93 15.61 41.44
C PRO A 94 -23.69 16.30 40.29
N MET A 95 -23.10 17.38 39.76
CA MET A 95 -23.59 18.11 38.59
C MET A 95 -24.99 18.74 38.73
N ARG A 96 -25.51 18.94 39.94
CA ARG A 96 -26.80 19.63 40.17
C ARG A 96 -26.68 21.15 40.42
N CYS A 97 -25.46 21.65 40.59
CA CYS A 97 -25.21 23.07 40.81
C CYS A 97 -23.94 23.51 40.07
N PRO A 98 -23.90 24.71 39.47
CA PRO A 98 -22.70 25.25 38.84
C PRO A 98 -21.56 25.58 39.83
N GLY A 99 -21.89 25.96 41.06
CA GLY A 99 -20.93 26.20 42.13
C GLY A 99 -21.58 26.62 43.46
N ALA A 100 -20.78 26.63 44.53
CA ALA A 100 -21.20 26.90 45.89
C ALA A 100 -20.53 28.14 46.48
N LEU A 101 -21.23 28.80 47.40
CA LEU A 101 -20.81 30.01 48.11
C LEU A 101 -20.78 29.76 49.61
N HIS A 102 -19.62 29.87 50.24
CA HIS A 102 -19.53 29.83 51.70
C HIS A 102 -19.40 31.26 52.23
N LEU A 103 -20.34 31.69 53.08
CA LEU A 103 -20.28 32.99 53.73
C LEU A 103 -20.00 32.79 55.23
N PHE A 104 -19.08 33.58 55.77
CA PHE A 104 -18.79 33.60 57.20
C PHE A 104 -18.46 35.01 57.68
N GLU A 105 -19.17 35.44 58.71
CA GLU A 105 -18.92 36.70 59.40
C GLU A 105 -17.88 36.47 60.49
N ARG A 106 -16.73 37.16 60.41
CA ARG A 106 -15.68 37.03 61.41
C ARG A 106 -15.92 37.99 62.56
N ASN A 107 -16.17 39.26 62.24
CA ASN A 107 -16.49 40.38 63.13
C ASN A 107 -17.49 41.30 62.41
N ALA A 108 -18.05 42.30 63.11
CA ALA A 108 -19.04 43.25 62.54
C ALA A 108 -18.54 44.03 61.29
N GLU A 109 -17.23 44.13 61.10
CA GLU A 109 -16.57 44.87 59.99
C GLU A 109 -15.98 43.94 58.91
N GLU A 110 -15.94 42.62 59.12
CA GLU A 110 -15.26 41.67 58.22
C GLU A 110 -16.18 40.47 57.90
N ILE A 111 -16.67 40.45 56.65
CA ILE A 111 -17.37 39.29 56.06
C ILE A 111 -16.44 38.65 55.04
N ARG A 112 -16.21 37.34 55.18
CA ARG A 112 -15.41 36.54 54.26
C ARG A 112 -16.29 35.61 53.46
N TYR A 113 -15.81 35.27 52.26
CA TYR A 113 -16.50 34.33 51.40
C TYR A 113 -15.51 33.43 50.66
N ASP A 114 -15.91 32.18 50.46
CA ASP A 114 -15.24 31.23 49.57
C ASP A 114 -16.20 30.82 48.45
N ILE A 115 -15.68 30.64 47.24
CA ILE A 115 -16.46 30.14 46.09
C ILE A 115 -15.86 28.81 45.64
N GLU A 116 -16.68 27.77 45.66
CA GLU A 116 -16.30 26.44 45.22
C GLU A 116 -16.94 26.13 43.87
N ILE A 117 -16.12 25.75 42.89
CA ILE A 117 -16.56 25.35 41.56
C ILE A 117 -15.94 24.01 41.19
N ASN A 118 -16.67 23.22 40.41
CA ASN A 118 -16.11 22.00 39.83
C ASN A 118 -15.19 22.36 38.65
N SER A 119 -13.88 22.31 38.86
CA SER A 119 -12.87 22.58 37.82
C SER A 119 -12.47 21.35 37.00
N SER A 120 -12.90 20.16 37.39
CA SER A 120 -12.47 18.88 36.80
C SER A 120 -13.10 18.58 35.45
N SER A 121 -13.93 19.48 34.93
CA SER A 121 -14.69 19.23 33.72
C SER A 121 -14.80 20.44 32.80
N SER A 122 -13.76 20.66 31.99
CA SER A 122 -13.98 21.26 30.67
C SER A 122 -14.70 20.21 29.82
N PHE A 123 -16.03 20.24 29.81
CA PHE A 123 -16.81 19.30 29.00
C PHE A 123 -16.82 19.74 27.54
N GLU A 124 -16.44 18.84 26.66
CA GLU A 124 -16.59 18.99 25.21
C GLU A 124 -17.86 18.25 24.77
N LEU A 125 -18.99 18.95 24.74
CA LEU A 125 -20.21 18.42 24.14
C LEU A 125 -20.45 19.18 22.82
N GLY A 126 -20.07 18.56 21.70
CA GLY A 126 -20.32 19.09 20.35
C GLY A 126 -19.84 20.53 20.14
N ARG A 127 -18.54 20.74 19.86
CA ARG A 127 -17.92 22.05 19.53
C ARG A 127 -18.11 23.20 20.56
N GLN A 128 -18.93 23.06 21.60
CA GLN A 128 -19.16 24.07 22.62
C GLN A 128 -18.41 23.68 23.89
N ILE A 129 -17.49 24.56 24.32
CA ILE A 129 -16.78 24.45 25.60
C ILE A 129 -17.22 25.62 26.47
N GLU A 130 -17.57 25.32 27.71
CA GLU A 130 -17.91 26.30 28.75
C GLU A 130 -16.76 26.38 29.77
N ASP A 131 -16.16 27.55 29.96
CA ASP A 131 -15.18 27.78 31.05
C ASP A 131 -15.97 28.16 32.33
N PRO A 132 -16.01 27.28 33.35
CA PRO A 132 -16.79 27.54 34.57
C PRO A 132 -16.33 28.80 35.31
N ALA A 133 -15.06 29.20 35.14
CA ALA A 133 -14.52 30.39 35.78
C ALA A 133 -15.16 31.67 35.20
N PHE A 134 -15.21 31.79 33.88
CA PHE A 134 -15.73 32.99 33.22
C PHE A 134 -17.26 33.05 33.19
N LYS A 135 -17.93 31.91 32.98
CA LYS A 135 -19.39 31.87 32.87
C LYS A 135 -20.11 31.91 34.22
N PHE A 136 -19.48 31.42 35.29
CA PHE A 136 -20.15 31.29 36.59
C PHE A 136 -19.39 31.89 37.78
N GLN A 137 -18.11 31.51 37.99
CA GLN A 137 -17.36 31.95 39.16
C GLN A 137 -17.24 33.48 39.25
N VAL A 138 -16.88 34.12 38.14
CA VAL A 138 -16.66 35.56 38.10
C VAL A 138 -17.96 36.37 38.31
N PRO A 139 -19.09 36.06 37.64
CA PRO A 139 -20.38 36.71 37.94
C PRO A 139 -20.81 36.56 39.39
N LEU A 140 -20.69 35.35 39.97
CA LEU A 140 -21.04 35.09 41.36
C LEU A 140 -20.14 35.90 42.31
N GLN A 141 -18.83 35.91 42.06
CA GLN A 141 -17.87 36.68 42.85
C GLN A 141 -18.16 38.18 42.83
N TYR A 142 -18.55 38.72 41.66
CA TYR A 142 -18.93 40.11 41.51
C TYR A 142 -20.18 40.44 42.32
N ALA A 143 -21.24 39.63 42.21
CA ALA A 143 -22.49 39.82 42.93
C ALA A 143 -22.29 39.76 44.46
N VAL A 144 -21.54 38.76 44.95
CA VAL A 144 -21.20 38.60 46.37
C VAL A 144 -20.43 39.81 46.89
N SER A 145 -19.39 40.24 46.17
CA SER A 145 -18.58 41.39 46.58
C SER A 145 -19.40 42.69 46.62
N ARG A 146 -20.35 42.86 45.69
CA ARG A 146 -21.26 44.01 45.65
C ARG A 146 -22.17 44.05 46.87
N GLU A 147 -22.86 42.95 47.19
CA GLU A 147 -23.81 42.91 48.31
C GLU A 147 -23.11 42.95 49.68
N ILE A 148 -21.92 42.34 49.82
CA ILE A 148 -21.10 42.51 51.02
C ILE A 148 -20.72 43.98 51.19
N SER A 149 -20.29 44.67 50.12
CA SER A 149 -19.94 46.09 50.19
C SER A 149 -21.14 46.95 50.60
N ARG A 150 -22.32 46.70 50.05
CA ARG A 150 -23.58 47.37 50.45
C ARG A 150 -23.91 47.14 51.92
N SER A 151 -23.74 45.91 52.41
CA SER A 151 -23.99 45.55 53.82
C SER A 151 -22.98 46.18 54.79
N LEU A 152 -21.71 46.34 54.39
CA LEU A 152 -20.68 46.95 55.23
C LEU A 152 -20.73 48.49 55.21
N ILE A 153 -21.02 49.09 54.06
CA ILE A 153 -21.09 50.56 53.88
C ILE A 153 -22.42 51.12 54.41
N GLY A 154 -23.49 50.32 54.40
CA GLY A 154 -24.83 50.76 54.80
C GLY A 154 -25.58 51.56 53.73
N ASP A 155 -25.05 51.63 52.50
CA ASP A 155 -25.69 52.27 51.35
C ASP A 155 -26.19 51.20 50.36
N PRO A 156 -27.52 51.00 50.21
CA PRO A 156 -28.07 50.03 49.26
C PRO A 156 -27.84 50.41 47.79
N ASN A 157 -27.55 51.69 47.50
CA ASN A 157 -27.29 52.19 46.15
C ASN A 157 -25.81 52.14 45.77
N PHE A 158 -24.93 51.71 46.69
CA PHE A 158 -23.51 51.55 46.39
C PHE A 158 -23.33 50.61 45.19
N SER A 159 -22.60 51.07 44.19
CA SER A 159 -22.31 50.30 42.98
C SER A 159 -20.88 50.59 42.52
N PHE A 160 -20.23 49.57 41.97
CA PHE A 160 -18.93 49.71 41.32
C PHE A 160 -18.93 48.84 40.06
N ASN A 161 -18.50 49.40 38.93
CA ASN A 161 -18.50 48.67 37.67
C ASN A 161 -17.24 47.82 37.53
N VAL A 162 -17.43 46.51 37.33
CA VAL A 162 -16.35 45.58 36.96
C VAL A 162 -16.53 45.18 35.50
N GLY A 163 -15.48 45.42 34.71
CA GLY A 163 -15.41 45.01 33.31
C GLY A 163 -14.44 43.84 33.14
N LEU A 164 -14.88 42.77 32.49
CA LEU A 164 -14.03 41.64 32.11
C LEU A 164 -13.65 41.77 30.65
N LYS A 165 -12.34 41.80 30.39
CA LYS A 165 -11.81 41.91 29.03
C LYS A 165 -10.85 40.76 28.77
N GLU A 166 -11.08 40.04 27.68
CA GLU A 166 -10.14 39.03 27.20
C GLU A 166 -8.87 39.71 26.64
N PHE A 167 -7.75 38.99 26.55
CA PHE A 167 -6.57 39.51 25.88
C PHE A 167 -6.77 39.54 24.37
N ALA A 168 -6.19 40.54 23.69
CA ALA A 168 -6.10 40.52 22.24
C ALA A 168 -5.31 39.28 21.78
N HIS A 169 -5.86 38.53 20.83
CA HIS A 169 -5.24 37.31 20.32
C HIS A 169 -5.39 37.21 18.78
N PRO A 170 -4.44 36.56 18.08
CA PRO A 170 -4.59 36.26 16.66
C PRO A 170 -5.79 35.32 16.42
N PRO A 171 -6.34 35.29 15.20
CA PRO A 171 -7.37 34.31 14.85
C PRO A 171 -6.76 32.92 15.01
N ARG A 172 -7.45 32.02 15.70
CA ARG A 172 -7.07 30.61 15.73
C ARG A 172 -7.50 30.02 14.38
N SER A 173 -6.61 29.30 13.71
CA SER A 173 -7.05 28.35 12.69
C SER A 173 -8.01 27.38 13.39
N ILE A 174 -9.26 27.34 12.94
CA ILE A 174 -10.17 26.29 13.37
C ILE A 174 -9.50 24.99 12.90
N ASP A 175 -9.16 24.09 13.83
CA ASP A 175 -8.56 22.77 13.58
C ASP A 175 -9.41 21.86 12.65
N SER A 176 -10.45 22.37 11.99
CA SER A 176 -11.11 21.71 10.87
C SER A 176 -10.25 21.69 9.60
N SER A 177 -9.13 22.43 9.54
CA SER A 177 -8.10 22.24 8.51
C SER A 177 -7.15 21.08 8.82
N ASN A 178 -7.08 20.59 10.06
CA ASN A 178 -6.09 19.57 10.44
C ASN A 178 -6.38 18.19 9.84
N SER A 179 -7.61 17.89 9.40
CA SER A 179 -7.87 16.62 8.71
C SER A 179 -7.35 16.60 7.27
N TYR A 180 -7.32 17.77 6.60
CA TYR A 180 -6.86 17.87 5.21
C TYR A 180 -5.37 18.18 5.12
N ASP A 181 -4.82 19.00 6.02
CA ASP A 181 -3.38 19.30 6.07
C ASP A 181 -2.54 18.11 6.56
N ALA A 182 -3.06 17.25 7.44
CA ALA A 182 -2.34 16.04 7.92
C ALA A 182 -2.40 14.85 6.94
N SER A 183 -3.23 14.91 5.90
CA SER A 183 -3.30 13.83 4.89
C SER A 183 -2.46 14.14 3.65
N PHE A 184 -2.17 15.42 3.40
CA PHE A 184 -1.47 15.86 2.20
C PHE A 184 0.00 15.39 2.12
N PRO A 185 0.79 15.40 3.22
CA PRO A 185 2.15 14.86 3.20
C PRO A 185 2.18 13.36 2.88
N ALA A 186 1.31 12.58 3.54
CA ALA A 186 1.18 11.15 3.27
C ALA A 186 0.88 10.85 1.80
N ILE A 187 -0.06 11.59 1.20
CA ILE A 187 -0.40 11.49 -0.23
C ILE A 187 0.81 11.83 -1.11
N PHE A 188 1.52 12.92 -0.81
CA PHE A 188 2.66 13.36 -1.62
C PHE A 188 3.78 12.33 -1.62
N TYR A 189 4.19 11.86 -0.43
CA TYR A 189 5.27 10.88 -0.32
C TYR A 189 4.90 9.50 -0.88
N LEU A 190 3.62 9.14 -0.81
CA LEU A 190 3.08 7.96 -1.47
C LEU A 190 3.22 8.06 -2.99
N LEU A 191 2.81 9.19 -3.59
CA LEU A 191 2.94 9.43 -5.03
C LEU A 191 4.40 9.33 -5.49
N VAL A 192 5.33 9.93 -4.75
CA VAL A 192 6.77 9.87 -5.05
C VAL A 192 7.27 8.42 -5.03
N ALA A 193 6.91 7.66 -3.99
CA ALA A 193 7.35 6.27 -3.86
C ALA A 193 6.69 5.33 -4.89
N MET A 194 5.46 5.64 -5.31
CA MET A 194 4.71 4.88 -6.31
C MET A 194 5.06 5.20 -7.74
N PHE A 195 5.50 6.42 -8.09
CA PHE A 195 5.62 6.82 -9.49
C PHE A 195 6.52 5.86 -10.30
N GLY A 196 7.56 5.31 -9.65
CA GLY A 196 8.43 4.28 -10.24
C GLY A 196 7.73 2.95 -10.57
N PHE A 197 6.64 2.59 -9.88
CA PHE A 197 5.87 1.37 -10.11
C PHE A 197 5.33 1.25 -11.54
N THR A 198 4.79 2.34 -12.09
CA THR A 198 4.23 2.34 -13.45
C THR A 198 5.31 2.05 -14.49
N PHE A 199 6.51 2.62 -14.33
CA PHE A 199 7.64 2.35 -15.22
C PHE A 199 8.18 0.93 -15.08
N ARG A 200 8.17 0.37 -13.86
CA ARG A 200 8.55 -1.03 -13.61
C ARG A 200 7.64 -2.01 -14.35
N ILE A 201 6.32 -1.84 -14.21
CA ILE A 201 5.34 -2.65 -14.95
C ILE A 201 5.57 -2.53 -16.46
N HIS A 202 5.76 -1.30 -16.95
CA HIS A 202 6.03 -1.07 -18.36
C HIS A 202 7.27 -1.85 -18.84
N SER A 203 8.39 -1.75 -18.12
CA SER A 203 9.64 -2.43 -18.51
C SER A 203 9.49 -3.95 -18.53
N LEU A 204 8.82 -4.52 -17.52
CA LEU A 204 8.58 -5.96 -17.42
C LEU A 204 7.70 -6.47 -18.55
N VAL A 205 6.61 -5.76 -18.85
CA VAL A 205 5.69 -6.15 -19.92
C VAL A 205 6.30 -5.87 -21.30
N LEU A 206 7.14 -4.83 -21.44
CA LEU A 206 7.89 -4.58 -22.67
C LEU A 206 8.85 -5.72 -22.99
N GLU A 207 9.57 -6.24 -21.98
CA GLU A 207 10.46 -7.38 -22.18
C GLU A 207 9.70 -8.64 -22.63
N LYS A 208 8.52 -8.88 -22.04
CA LYS A 208 7.60 -9.95 -22.43
C LYS A 208 7.04 -9.74 -23.84
N GLU A 209 6.65 -8.51 -24.17
CA GLU A 209 6.11 -8.13 -25.49
C GLU A 209 7.14 -8.36 -26.60
N LEU A 210 8.40 -8.05 -26.34
CA LEU A 210 9.53 -8.29 -27.25
C LEU A 210 10.02 -9.76 -27.25
N LYS A 211 9.43 -10.62 -26.41
CA LYS A 211 9.76 -12.04 -26.23
C LYS A 211 11.22 -12.29 -25.82
N LEU A 212 11.89 -11.30 -25.23
CA LEU A 212 13.31 -11.35 -24.90
C LEU A 212 13.62 -12.44 -23.87
N ARG A 213 12.75 -12.59 -22.86
CA ARG A 213 12.84 -13.67 -21.88
C ARG A 213 12.81 -15.07 -22.52
N GLN A 214 11.97 -15.27 -23.54
CA GLN A 214 11.85 -16.56 -24.23
C GLN A 214 13.15 -16.88 -24.97
N THR A 215 13.67 -15.89 -25.70
CA THR A 215 14.94 -15.97 -26.41
C THR A 215 16.10 -16.32 -25.47
N MET A 216 16.18 -15.67 -24.30
CA MET A 216 17.18 -15.99 -23.27
C MET A 216 17.06 -17.42 -22.74
N SER A 217 15.84 -17.90 -22.49
CA SER A 217 15.59 -19.27 -22.01
C SER A 217 16.01 -20.33 -23.05
N ILE A 218 15.69 -20.08 -24.33
CA ILE A 218 16.13 -20.93 -25.47
C ILE A 218 17.66 -20.99 -25.54
N MET A 219 18.32 -19.86 -25.31
CA MET A 219 19.78 -19.77 -25.31
C MET A 219 20.45 -20.44 -24.10
N GLY A 220 19.67 -20.88 -23.10
CA GLY A 220 20.17 -21.62 -21.95
C GLY A 220 20.22 -20.85 -20.65
N LEU A 221 19.64 -19.65 -20.57
CA LEU A 221 19.52 -18.94 -19.30
C LEU A 221 18.60 -19.69 -18.34
N TYR A 222 19.03 -19.85 -17.09
CA TYR A 222 18.18 -20.40 -16.04
C TYR A 222 17.08 -19.43 -15.66
N ASP A 223 15.85 -19.92 -15.49
CA ASP A 223 14.72 -19.08 -15.05
C ASP A 223 15.00 -18.42 -13.69
N SER A 224 15.68 -19.11 -12.78
CA SER A 224 16.09 -18.54 -11.48
C SER A 224 17.06 -17.36 -11.63
N ALA A 225 18.00 -17.43 -12.59
CA ALA A 225 18.94 -16.35 -12.86
C ALA A 225 18.21 -15.09 -13.39
N TYR A 226 17.17 -15.29 -14.21
CA TYR A 226 16.30 -14.20 -14.67
C TYR A 226 15.54 -13.53 -13.52
N TRP A 227 14.89 -14.30 -12.64
CA TRP A 227 14.14 -13.72 -11.53
C TRP A 227 15.06 -13.00 -10.54
N THR A 228 16.19 -13.61 -10.20
CA THR A 228 17.15 -13.04 -9.26
C THR A 228 17.82 -11.78 -9.81
N SER A 229 18.17 -11.71 -11.10
CA SER A 229 18.74 -10.49 -11.69
C SER A 229 17.77 -9.31 -11.57
N TRP A 230 16.50 -9.55 -11.85
CA TRP A 230 15.43 -8.58 -11.73
C TRP A 230 15.21 -8.12 -10.28
N PHE A 231 15.12 -9.04 -9.33
CA PHE A 231 14.99 -8.68 -7.91
C PHE A 231 16.21 -7.94 -7.37
N ILE A 232 17.43 -8.31 -7.78
CA ILE A 232 18.66 -7.62 -7.37
C ILE A 232 18.67 -6.19 -7.93
N TRP A 233 18.40 -6.02 -9.22
CA TRP A 233 18.40 -4.71 -9.86
C TRP A 233 17.33 -3.79 -9.27
N GLU A 234 16.09 -4.27 -9.17
CA GLU A 234 15.00 -3.49 -8.59
C GLU A 234 15.18 -3.23 -7.10
N GLY A 235 15.77 -4.18 -6.36
CA GLY A 235 16.14 -4.00 -4.96
C GLY A 235 17.21 -2.92 -4.77
N PHE A 236 18.22 -2.89 -5.63
CA PHE A 236 19.23 -1.83 -5.65
C PHE A 236 18.62 -0.46 -5.96
N MET A 237 17.75 -0.38 -6.99
CA MET A 237 17.07 0.86 -7.35
C MET A 237 16.12 1.33 -6.24
N ALA A 238 15.43 0.42 -5.55
CA ALA A 238 14.60 0.72 -4.38
C ALA A 238 15.44 1.28 -3.21
N PHE A 239 16.60 0.67 -2.94
CA PHE A 239 17.55 1.14 -1.91
C PHE A 239 18.06 2.56 -2.21
N LEU A 240 18.47 2.81 -3.47
CA LEU A 240 18.95 4.13 -3.87
C LEU A 240 17.84 5.18 -3.78
N THR A 241 16.63 4.83 -4.24
CA THR A 241 15.48 5.75 -4.22
C THR A 241 15.06 6.07 -2.79
N SER A 242 15.01 5.08 -1.88
CA SER A 242 14.66 5.34 -0.48
C SER A 242 15.70 6.20 0.22
N LEU A 243 16.99 6.01 -0.08
CA LEU A 243 18.06 6.87 0.44
C LEU A 243 17.90 8.31 -0.04
N LEU A 244 17.58 8.52 -1.33
CA LEU A 244 17.35 9.85 -1.89
C LEU A 244 16.12 10.53 -1.27
N ILE A 245 15.00 9.82 -1.10
CA ILE A 245 13.80 10.37 -0.45
C ILE A 245 14.13 10.86 0.96
N VAL A 246 14.87 10.07 1.73
CA VAL A 246 15.28 10.44 3.09
C VAL A 246 16.28 11.60 3.09
N ALA A 247 17.24 11.61 2.16
CA ALA A 247 18.19 12.71 2.01
C ALA A 247 17.49 14.03 1.66
N PHE A 248 16.52 14.01 0.75
CA PHE A 248 15.74 15.20 0.40
C PHE A 248 14.80 15.61 1.54
N GLY A 249 14.10 14.67 2.18
CA GLY A 249 13.22 14.98 3.32
C GLY A 249 13.97 15.65 4.48
N THR A 250 15.18 15.17 4.78
CA THR A 250 16.07 15.81 5.77
C THR A 250 16.64 17.15 5.28
N MET A 251 16.99 17.29 4.00
CA MET A 251 17.46 18.56 3.41
C MET A 251 16.40 19.67 3.49
N PHE A 252 15.14 19.33 3.22
CA PHE A 252 14.01 20.27 3.29
C PHE A 252 13.46 20.47 4.71
N ARG A 253 14.05 19.80 5.71
CA ARG A 253 13.67 19.90 7.14
C ARG A 253 12.22 19.53 7.41
N ASP A 254 11.74 18.50 6.75
CA ASP A 254 10.41 17.94 7.03
C ASP A 254 10.40 17.29 8.43
N ASP A 255 9.37 17.59 9.21
CA ASP A 255 9.21 17.16 10.60
C ASP A 255 9.21 15.63 10.74
N VAL A 256 8.64 14.91 9.77
CA VAL A 256 8.62 13.43 9.77
C VAL A 256 10.04 12.88 9.77
N PHE A 257 10.94 13.49 8.99
CA PHE A 257 12.32 13.04 8.80
C PHE A 257 13.26 13.57 9.89
N MET A 258 12.98 14.75 10.45
CA MET A 258 13.81 15.39 11.47
C MET A 258 13.54 14.89 12.89
N LYS A 259 12.28 14.61 13.24
CA LYS A 259 11.90 14.24 14.60
C LYS A 259 11.96 12.73 14.83
N ASN A 260 11.65 11.93 13.82
CA ASN A 260 11.75 10.48 13.92
C ASN A 260 13.18 9.98 13.64
N ASN A 261 13.47 8.76 14.07
CA ASN A 261 14.72 8.11 13.70
C ASN A 261 14.78 7.87 12.17
N ILE A 262 15.81 8.41 11.52
CA ILE A 262 16.02 8.35 10.06
C ILE A 262 15.95 6.91 9.52
N PHE A 263 16.47 5.93 10.27
CA PHE A 263 16.45 4.53 9.85
C PHE A 263 15.04 3.93 9.82
N LEU A 264 14.13 4.35 10.72
CA LEU A 264 12.73 3.93 10.69
C LEU A 264 12.04 4.41 9.40
N VAL A 265 12.25 5.68 9.05
CA VAL A 265 11.67 6.28 7.84
C VAL A 265 12.25 5.61 6.60
N PHE A 266 13.58 5.46 6.52
CA PHE A 266 14.25 4.74 5.43
C PHE A 266 13.71 3.32 5.25
N LEU A 267 13.58 2.57 6.34
CA LEU A 267 13.12 1.18 6.30
C LEU A 267 11.68 1.08 5.78
N LEU A 268 10.81 2.02 6.15
CA LEU A 268 9.43 2.07 5.66
C LEU A 268 9.39 2.24 4.13
N PHE A 269 10.09 3.23 3.59
CA PHE A 269 10.14 3.47 2.14
C PHE A 269 10.79 2.30 1.39
N PHE A 270 11.88 1.74 1.92
CA PHE A 270 12.58 0.62 1.28
C PHE A 270 11.71 -0.64 1.20
N LEU A 271 11.08 -1.03 2.31
CA LEU A 271 10.19 -2.20 2.36
C LEU A 271 8.93 -1.99 1.51
N PHE A 272 8.40 -0.77 1.47
CA PHE A 272 7.30 -0.45 0.58
C PHE A 272 7.70 -0.62 -0.90
N MET A 273 8.83 -0.05 -1.31
CA MET A 273 9.28 -0.15 -2.69
C MET A 273 9.57 -1.58 -3.13
N ILE A 274 10.18 -2.42 -2.27
CA ILE A 274 10.43 -3.82 -2.61
C ILE A 274 9.14 -4.64 -2.69
N SER A 275 8.15 -4.38 -1.81
CA SER A 275 6.84 -5.04 -1.90
C SER A 275 6.08 -4.64 -3.17
N MET A 276 6.18 -3.37 -3.59
CA MET A 276 5.61 -2.89 -4.85
C MET A 276 6.29 -3.48 -6.09
N VAL A 277 7.58 -3.82 -6.02
CA VAL A 277 8.27 -4.56 -7.09
C VAL A 277 7.63 -5.94 -7.28
N SER A 278 7.40 -6.69 -6.21
CA SER A 278 6.72 -7.98 -6.28
C SER A 278 5.29 -7.88 -6.79
N PHE A 279 4.56 -6.83 -6.38
CA PHE A 279 3.23 -6.55 -6.90
C PHE A 279 3.28 -6.23 -8.41
N ALA A 280 4.29 -5.48 -8.88
CA ALA A 280 4.50 -5.19 -10.30
C ALA A 280 4.77 -6.47 -11.11
N PHE A 281 5.58 -7.39 -10.59
CA PHE A 281 5.79 -8.70 -11.21
C PHE A 281 4.47 -9.45 -11.37
N MET A 282 3.65 -9.52 -10.32
CA MET A 282 2.35 -10.18 -10.36
C MET A 282 1.43 -9.54 -11.40
N ILE A 283 1.29 -8.22 -11.42
CA ILE A 283 0.46 -7.52 -12.41
C ILE A 283 0.99 -7.74 -13.84
N SER A 284 2.32 -7.73 -14.03
CA SER A 284 2.92 -7.94 -15.36
C SER A 284 2.57 -9.31 -15.99
N THR A 285 2.25 -10.31 -15.17
CA THR A 285 1.81 -11.63 -15.68
C THR A 285 0.46 -11.55 -16.41
N LEU A 286 -0.42 -10.62 -16.01
CA LEU A 286 -1.77 -10.46 -16.54
C LEU A 286 -1.81 -9.73 -17.89
N PHE A 287 -0.73 -9.00 -18.24
CA PHE A 287 -0.68 -8.18 -19.45
C PHE A 287 0.31 -8.73 -20.48
N SER A 288 -0.02 -8.52 -21.75
CA SER A 288 0.83 -8.90 -22.89
C SER A 288 1.33 -7.69 -23.69
N LYS A 289 0.80 -6.50 -23.40
CA LYS A 289 1.12 -5.24 -24.09
C LYS A 289 1.55 -4.21 -23.07
N SER A 290 2.73 -3.62 -23.30
CA SER A 290 3.34 -2.63 -22.41
C SER A 290 2.45 -1.41 -22.21
N SER A 291 1.87 -0.88 -23.29
CA SER A 291 0.93 0.25 -23.24
C SER A 291 -0.28 0.02 -22.33
N SER A 292 -0.94 -1.15 -22.43
CA SER A 292 -2.08 -1.49 -21.57
C SER A 292 -1.69 -1.62 -20.10
N ALA A 293 -0.50 -2.18 -19.84
CA ALA A 293 0.01 -2.36 -18.49
C ALA A 293 0.33 -1.00 -17.83
N THR A 294 0.89 -0.06 -18.59
CA THR A 294 1.12 1.33 -18.14
C THR A 294 -0.19 2.02 -17.77
N THR A 295 -1.22 1.90 -18.62
CA THR A 295 -2.55 2.47 -18.33
C THR A 295 -3.12 1.93 -17.02
N VAL A 296 -3.00 0.61 -16.78
CA VAL A 296 -3.42 -0.01 -15.52
C VAL A 296 -2.58 0.47 -14.34
N GLY A 297 -1.27 0.65 -14.51
CA GLY A 297 -0.40 1.25 -13.50
C GLY A 297 -0.88 2.64 -13.07
N PHE A 298 -1.25 3.51 -14.02
CA PHE A 298 -1.84 4.81 -13.72
C PHE A 298 -3.23 4.72 -13.07
N PHE A 299 -4.06 3.75 -13.46
CA PHE A 299 -5.33 3.51 -12.77
C PHE A 299 -5.13 3.07 -11.32
N ILE A 300 -4.15 2.20 -11.04
CA ILE A 300 -3.80 1.78 -9.67
C ILE A 300 -3.33 2.99 -8.86
N LEU A 301 -2.45 3.83 -9.43
CA LEU A 301 -1.99 5.07 -8.81
C LEU A 301 -3.14 6.04 -8.51
N ALA A 302 -4.07 6.22 -9.46
CA ALA A 302 -5.22 7.09 -9.28
C ALA A 302 -6.21 6.54 -8.24
N PHE A 303 -6.50 5.24 -8.28
CA PHE A 303 -7.34 4.56 -7.30
C PHE A 303 -6.79 4.77 -5.89
N GLU A 304 -5.48 4.61 -5.72
CA GLU A 304 -4.82 4.78 -4.44
C GLU A 304 -4.83 6.21 -3.92
N LEU A 305 -4.63 7.19 -4.80
CA LEU A 305 -4.78 8.60 -4.45
C LEU A 305 -6.16 8.86 -3.83
N VAL A 306 -7.21 8.28 -4.42
CA VAL A 306 -8.57 8.36 -3.86
C VAL A 306 -8.66 7.62 -2.54
N THR A 307 -8.10 6.42 -2.39
CA THR A 307 -8.21 5.67 -1.13
C THR A 307 -7.49 6.34 0.03
N VAL A 308 -6.35 6.99 -0.20
CA VAL A 308 -5.64 7.73 0.85
C VAL A 308 -6.30 9.07 1.14
N ALA A 309 -6.77 9.80 0.12
CA ALA A 309 -7.48 11.08 0.31
C ALA A 309 -8.85 10.94 0.98
N SER A 310 -9.56 9.81 0.77
CA SER A 310 -10.96 9.65 1.18
C SER A 310 -11.15 9.15 2.62
N ILE A 311 -10.19 9.40 3.53
CA ILE A 311 -10.27 8.99 4.96
C ILE A 311 -10.22 7.45 5.14
N PHE A 312 -10.13 6.62 4.10
CA PHE A 312 -10.16 5.15 4.24
C PHE A 312 -9.02 4.59 5.09
N SER A 313 -7.81 5.17 5.03
CA SER A 313 -6.70 4.78 5.92
C SER A 313 -7.05 5.07 7.39
N SER A 314 -7.57 6.26 7.68
CA SER A 314 -8.06 6.65 9.00
C SER A 314 -9.25 5.78 9.46
N LEU A 315 -10.18 5.42 8.56
CA LEU A 315 -11.34 4.59 8.89
C LEU A 315 -10.96 3.18 9.35
N PHE A 316 -9.92 2.61 8.73
CA PHE A 316 -9.44 1.28 9.08
C PHE A 316 -8.47 1.33 10.28
N TYR A 317 -7.56 2.29 10.34
CA TYR A 317 -6.55 2.31 11.41
C TYR A 317 -6.95 3.07 12.69
N ASN A 318 -7.99 3.93 12.67
CA ASN A 318 -8.51 4.63 13.87
C ASN A 318 -9.69 3.93 14.57
N GLY A 319 -9.87 2.62 14.37
CA GLY A 319 -10.81 1.81 15.16
C GLY A 319 -12.31 1.98 14.84
N THR A 320 -12.68 2.81 13.84
CA THR A 320 -14.06 2.96 13.36
C THR A 320 -14.64 1.66 12.79
N VAL A 321 -13.82 0.88 12.08
CA VAL A 321 -14.17 -0.46 11.63
C VAL A 321 -13.60 -1.46 12.62
N LYS A 322 -14.42 -2.05 13.49
CA LYS A 322 -13.96 -3.05 14.49
C LYS A 322 -13.73 -4.45 13.91
N ASN A 323 -14.14 -4.70 12.66
CA ASN A 323 -14.07 -6.04 12.07
C ASN A 323 -12.68 -6.30 11.46
N ASN A 324 -11.94 -7.19 12.11
CA ASN A 324 -10.55 -7.53 11.78
C ASN A 324 -10.37 -8.07 10.36
N ASN A 325 -11.40 -8.70 9.77
CA ASN A 325 -11.31 -9.30 8.44
C ASN A 325 -11.15 -8.24 7.33
N TYR A 326 -11.81 -7.09 7.47
CA TYR A 326 -11.67 -6.01 6.49
C TYR A 326 -10.29 -5.34 6.57
N HIS A 327 -9.72 -5.19 7.77
CA HIS A 327 -8.34 -4.69 7.94
C HIS A 327 -7.31 -5.59 7.26
N ILE A 328 -7.45 -6.91 7.45
CA ILE A 328 -6.58 -7.90 6.84
C ILE A 328 -6.69 -7.84 5.31
N LEU A 329 -7.92 -7.84 4.78
CA LEU A 329 -8.15 -7.77 3.34
C LEU A 329 -7.59 -6.48 2.74
N TRP A 330 -7.77 -5.36 3.43
CA TRP A 330 -7.25 -4.05 3.02
C TRP A 330 -5.72 -4.03 3.03
N SER A 331 -5.09 -4.68 4.01
CA SER A 331 -3.63 -4.72 4.16
C SER A 331 -2.92 -5.53 3.07
N PHE A 332 -3.62 -6.39 2.31
CA PHE A 332 -3.02 -7.12 1.19
C PHE A 332 -2.56 -6.23 0.03
N PHE A 333 -3.12 -5.01 -0.08
CA PHE A 333 -2.67 -4.02 -1.04
C PHE A 333 -1.50 -3.23 -0.42
N PRO A 334 -0.24 -3.39 -0.89
CA PRO A 334 0.96 -2.85 -0.23
C PRO A 334 0.96 -1.35 0.11
N PRO A 335 0.31 -0.48 -0.66
CA PRO A 335 0.18 0.93 -0.32
C PRO A 335 -0.55 1.23 0.98
N ASN A 336 -1.50 0.38 1.38
CA ASN A 336 -2.30 0.59 2.58
C ASN A 336 -1.49 0.49 3.88
N PRO A 337 -0.68 -0.56 4.13
CA PRO A 337 0.20 -0.60 5.30
C PRO A 337 1.32 0.45 5.24
N PHE A 338 1.76 0.87 4.04
CA PHE A 338 2.69 2.00 3.94
C PHE A 338 2.03 3.31 4.37
N ALA A 339 0.82 3.61 3.88
CA ALA A 339 0.07 4.81 4.25
C ALA A 339 -0.20 4.84 5.76
N GLY A 340 -0.63 3.72 6.35
CA GLY A 340 -0.81 3.61 7.80
C GLY A 340 0.49 3.83 8.58
N GLY A 341 1.61 3.24 8.14
CA GLY A 341 2.92 3.43 8.77
C GLY A 341 3.48 4.85 8.61
N PHE A 342 3.17 5.53 7.50
CA PHE A 342 3.59 6.91 7.28
C PHE A 342 2.78 7.88 8.15
N THR A 343 1.45 7.74 8.18
CA THR A 343 0.58 8.52 9.07
C THR A 343 0.98 8.35 10.53
N ALA A 344 1.33 7.13 10.93
CA ALA A 344 1.92 6.85 12.23
C ALA A 344 3.17 7.72 12.50
N LEU A 345 4.15 7.72 11.59
CA LEU A 345 5.36 8.55 11.75
C LEU A 345 5.07 10.04 11.78
N GLU A 346 4.04 10.49 11.04
CA GLU A 346 3.58 11.88 11.00
C GLU A 346 2.95 12.31 12.32
N GLU A 347 2.02 11.52 12.87
CA GLU A 347 1.41 11.76 14.18
C GLU A 347 2.48 11.77 15.28
N ALA A 348 3.40 10.81 15.26
CA ALA A 348 4.50 10.78 16.22
C ALA A 348 5.43 12.00 16.10
N ALA A 349 5.63 12.56 14.90
CA ALA A 349 6.39 13.79 14.72
C ALA A 349 5.71 15.00 15.41
N GLY A 350 4.39 14.99 15.56
CA GLY A 350 3.66 15.94 16.40
C GLY A 350 4.05 15.87 17.89
N GLU A 351 4.35 14.66 18.38
CA GLU A 351 4.65 14.37 19.79
C GLU A 351 6.14 14.17 20.10
N GLY A 352 7.04 14.59 19.20
CA GLY A 352 8.49 14.55 19.41
C GLY A 352 9.23 13.36 18.79
N GLY A 353 8.53 12.52 18.02
CA GLY A 353 9.07 11.47 17.16
C GLY A 353 9.36 10.13 17.84
N ILE A 354 9.57 9.09 17.03
CA ILE A 354 9.86 7.72 17.47
C ILE A 354 11.36 7.43 17.35
N ARG A 355 11.95 6.89 18.42
CA ARG A 355 13.31 6.33 18.39
C ARG A 355 13.30 4.85 18.00
N TRP A 356 14.41 4.34 17.44
CA TRP A 356 14.51 2.93 17.06
C TRP A 356 14.20 1.96 18.22
N SER A 357 14.57 2.30 19.46
CA SER A 357 14.24 1.51 20.65
C SER A 357 12.73 1.41 20.91
N GLN A 358 11.96 2.43 20.52
CA GLN A 358 10.53 2.58 20.76
C GLN A 358 9.67 2.05 19.60
N ARG A 359 10.28 1.43 18.59
CA ARG A 359 9.57 0.96 17.37
C ARG A 359 8.44 -0.04 17.63
N ALA A 360 8.52 -0.78 18.74
CA ALA A 360 7.52 -1.74 19.18
C ALA A 360 6.56 -1.16 20.23
N GLU A 361 6.81 0.06 20.71
CA GLU A 361 5.93 0.73 21.65
C GLU A 361 4.66 1.19 20.95
N CYS A 362 3.56 1.12 21.70
CA CYS A 362 2.27 1.47 21.20
C CYS A 362 1.85 2.85 21.69
N LYS A 363 2.35 3.86 21.00
CA LYS A 363 2.08 5.27 21.32
C LYS A 363 1.29 5.99 20.23
N LEU A 364 1.01 5.32 19.13
CA LEU A 364 0.75 6.00 17.86
C LEU A 364 -0.70 6.02 17.42
N LEU A 365 -1.40 4.89 17.45
CA LEU A 365 -2.82 4.84 17.06
C LEU A 365 -3.64 4.18 18.18
N GLY A 366 -4.80 4.78 18.47
CA GLY A 366 -5.75 4.30 19.46
C GLY A 366 -6.23 2.87 19.23
N ASP A 367 -7.02 2.33 20.15
CA ASP A 367 -7.39 0.91 20.19
C ASP A 367 -8.07 0.42 18.87
N PRO A 368 -7.58 -0.67 18.22
CA PRO A 368 -6.50 -1.55 18.64
C PRO A 368 -5.11 -0.97 18.34
N CYS A 369 -4.26 -1.04 19.36
CA CYS A 369 -2.85 -0.67 19.35
C CYS A 369 -2.03 -1.23 18.15
N VAL A 370 -1.52 -0.35 17.28
CA VAL A 370 -0.63 -0.69 16.13
C VAL A 370 0.75 -0.03 16.28
N SER A 371 1.83 -0.83 16.26
CA SER A 371 3.23 -0.35 16.31
C SER A 371 3.88 -0.29 14.93
N MET A 372 5.02 0.40 14.79
CA MET A 372 5.76 0.43 13.52
C MET A 372 6.19 -0.96 13.04
N VAL A 373 6.44 -1.89 13.97
CA VAL A 373 6.78 -3.29 13.66
C VAL A 373 5.65 -3.98 12.90
N TYR A 374 4.39 -3.67 13.20
CA TYR A 374 3.23 -4.23 12.49
C TYR A 374 3.30 -3.91 10.99
N PHE A 375 3.53 -2.64 10.64
CA PHE A 375 3.61 -2.21 9.25
C PHE A 375 4.81 -2.83 8.54
N TYR A 376 5.98 -2.92 9.19
CA TYR A 376 7.14 -3.59 8.61
C TYR A 376 6.91 -5.08 8.35
N LEU A 377 6.29 -5.79 9.31
CA LEU A 377 5.97 -7.21 9.14
C LEU A 377 4.97 -7.43 8.00
N TRP A 378 3.98 -6.56 7.86
CA TRP A 378 3.07 -6.59 6.71
C TRP A 378 3.83 -6.39 5.40
N LEU A 379 4.63 -5.34 5.25
CA LEU A 379 5.36 -5.06 4.01
C LEU A 379 6.31 -6.20 3.61
N VAL A 380 7.02 -6.78 4.58
CA VAL A 380 7.88 -7.96 4.36
C VAL A 380 7.03 -9.16 3.92
N SER A 381 5.90 -9.42 4.59
CA SER A 381 5.01 -10.53 4.25
C SER A 381 4.43 -10.37 2.84
N LEU A 382 4.06 -9.15 2.45
CA LEU A 382 3.55 -8.84 1.12
C LEU A 382 4.58 -9.01 0.03
N PHE A 383 5.85 -8.67 0.29
CA PHE A 383 6.94 -8.95 -0.65
C PHE A 383 7.02 -10.45 -0.98
N PHE A 384 7.03 -11.33 0.02
CA PHE A 384 7.07 -12.78 -0.21
C PHE A 384 5.78 -13.31 -0.83
N PHE A 385 4.63 -12.85 -0.35
CA PHE A 385 3.32 -13.25 -0.86
C PHE A 385 3.17 -12.91 -2.34
N TRP A 386 3.38 -11.65 -2.74
CA TRP A 386 3.23 -11.23 -4.13
C TRP A 386 4.30 -11.82 -5.04
N SER A 387 5.52 -12.06 -4.54
CA SER A 387 6.56 -12.79 -5.29
C SER A 387 6.12 -14.22 -5.60
N LEU A 388 5.56 -14.93 -4.61
CA LEU A 388 5.07 -16.30 -4.79
C LEU A 388 3.88 -16.35 -5.74
N VAL A 389 2.94 -15.41 -5.61
CA VAL A 389 1.81 -15.27 -6.54
C VAL A 389 2.29 -14.93 -7.95
N ALA A 390 3.29 -14.05 -8.11
CA ALA A 390 3.86 -13.72 -9.40
C ALA A 390 4.49 -14.95 -10.09
N ILE A 391 5.30 -15.72 -9.36
CA ILE A 391 5.91 -16.96 -9.88
C ILE A 391 4.81 -17.99 -10.20
N TYR A 392 3.78 -18.09 -9.37
CA TYR A 392 2.65 -18.99 -9.59
C TYR A 392 1.86 -18.62 -10.86
N PHE A 393 1.51 -17.34 -11.03
CA PHE A 393 0.79 -16.85 -12.19
C PHE A 393 1.61 -16.88 -13.47
N ASP A 394 2.92 -16.61 -13.42
CA ASP A 394 3.81 -16.74 -14.59
C ASP A 394 3.86 -18.18 -15.13
N ASN A 395 3.64 -19.17 -14.27
CA ASN A 395 3.58 -20.58 -14.67
C ASN A 395 2.19 -21.00 -15.19
N ILE A 396 1.11 -20.32 -14.79
CA ILE A 396 -0.28 -20.71 -15.07
C ILE A 396 -0.89 -19.90 -16.22
N ILE A 397 -0.55 -18.62 -16.33
CA ILE A 397 -1.02 -17.77 -17.40
C ILE A 397 -0.13 -18.06 -18.60
N SER A 398 -0.74 -18.45 -19.72
CA SER A 398 0.00 -18.77 -20.93
C SER A 398 0.87 -17.58 -21.34
N ASN A 399 2.19 -17.77 -21.31
CA ASN A 399 3.11 -16.85 -21.98
C ASN A 399 2.84 -16.86 -23.48
N SER A 400 3.39 -15.91 -24.24
CA SER A 400 3.21 -15.74 -25.70
C SER A 400 3.55 -16.99 -26.56
N ALA A 401 4.12 -18.04 -25.95
CA ALA A 401 4.37 -19.36 -26.54
C ALA A 401 3.28 -20.42 -26.22
N GLY A 402 2.15 -20.04 -25.58
CA GLY A 402 1.01 -20.94 -25.36
C GLY A 402 1.20 -21.99 -24.26
N LEU A 403 2.32 -21.98 -23.53
CA LEU A 403 2.56 -22.93 -22.44
C LEU A 403 1.84 -22.50 -21.16
N ARG A 404 0.79 -23.25 -20.80
CA ARG A 404 0.08 -23.17 -19.53
C ARG A 404 0.37 -24.42 -18.73
N LYS A 405 1.01 -24.29 -17.56
CA LYS A 405 1.07 -25.40 -16.60
C LYS A 405 -0.31 -25.57 -15.94
N SER A 406 -0.64 -26.80 -15.55
CA SER A 406 -1.89 -27.09 -14.83
C SER A 406 -1.97 -26.27 -13.53
N HIS A 407 -3.17 -25.89 -13.10
CA HIS A 407 -3.40 -25.10 -11.89
C HIS A 407 -2.75 -25.68 -10.63
N LEU A 408 -2.63 -27.01 -10.55
CA LEU A 408 -2.00 -27.73 -9.43
C LEU A 408 -0.70 -28.42 -9.88
N TYR A 409 0.10 -27.77 -10.74
CA TYR A 409 1.31 -28.39 -11.30
C TYR A 409 2.28 -28.88 -10.21
N PHE A 410 2.38 -28.17 -9.10
CA PHE A 410 3.26 -28.49 -7.97
C PHE A 410 2.81 -29.71 -7.16
N LEU A 411 1.56 -30.17 -7.29
CA LEU A 411 1.07 -31.39 -6.66
C LEU A 411 1.20 -32.62 -7.55
N LYS A 412 1.54 -32.45 -8.83
CA LYS A 412 1.69 -33.59 -9.74
C LYS A 412 3.04 -34.25 -9.52
N PRO A 413 3.10 -35.57 -9.22
CA PRO A 413 4.36 -36.30 -9.11
C PRO A 413 5.21 -36.17 -10.39
N SER A 414 4.57 -36.04 -11.56
CA SER A 414 5.24 -35.82 -12.84
C SER A 414 6.02 -34.50 -12.95
N TYR A 415 5.67 -33.47 -12.17
CA TYR A 415 6.44 -32.22 -12.09
C TYR A 415 7.78 -32.43 -11.35
N TRP A 416 7.77 -33.25 -10.31
CA TRP A 416 8.96 -33.54 -9.49
C TRP A 416 9.79 -34.71 -10.03
N ILE A 417 9.17 -35.66 -10.74
CA ILE A 417 9.76 -36.97 -11.08
C ILE A 417 9.90 -37.17 -12.60
N GLY A 418 9.35 -36.28 -13.44
CA GLY A 418 9.60 -36.31 -14.89
C GLY A 418 9.09 -37.56 -15.63
N ARG A 419 8.08 -38.27 -15.08
CA ARG A 419 7.39 -39.35 -15.79
C ARG A 419 6.20 -38.78 -16.57
N GLY A 420 6.30 -38.83 -17.90
CA GLY A 420 5.16 -38.65 -18.80
C GLY A 420 4.42 -39.98 -18.98
N ASP A 421 3.10 -39.94 -18.90
CA ASP A 421 2.22 -41.05 -19.23
C ASP A 421 2.35 -41.39 -20.72
N ASN A 422 2.73 -42.63 -21.00
CA ASN A 422 2.59 -43.24 -22.31
C ASN A 422 1.24 -43.94 -22.32
N ASN A 423 0.25 -43.43 -23.05
CA ASN A 423 -0.83 -44.23 -23.65
C ASN A 423 -1.83 -43.29 -24.36
N LEU A 424 -1.66 -43.10 -25.66
CA LEU A 424 -2.73 -42.71 -26.57
C LEU A 424 -2.42 -43.33 -27.94
N THR A 425 -3.00 -44.49 -28.19
CA THR A 425 -3.11 -45.12 -29.51
C THR A 425 -4.44 -44.72 -30.12
N ASP A 426 -4.43 -44.12 -31.32
CA ASP A 426 -5.57 -44.18 -32.23
C ASP A 426 -5.14 -43.99 -33.71
N HIS A 427 -5.81 -44.76 -34.56
CA HIS A 427 -5.43 -45.25 -35.89
C HIS A 427 -5.57 -44.26 -37.10
N PHE A 428 -4.83 -44.60 -38.17
CA PHE A 428 -4.91 -44.31 -39.63
C PHE A 428 -4.76 -42.89 -40.23
N THR A 429 -3.80 -42.74 -41.16
CA THR A 429 -3.93 -42.30 -42.57
C THR A 429 -2.80 -42.91 -43.41
N LEU A 430 -2.98 -43.02 -44.74
CA LEU A 430 -1.99 -43.52 -45.71
C LEU A 430 -0.78 -42.59 -45.77
N ASP A 431 0.39 -43.04 -45.31
CA ASP A 431 1.66 -42.35 -45.48
C ASP A 431 2.37 -42.88 -46.75
N ASP A 432 3.17 -42.03 -47.39
CA ASP A 432 3.96 -42.38 -48.57
C ASP A 432 5.04 -43.43 -48.22
N GLU A 433 5.47 -44.24 -49.20
CA GLU A 433 6.36 -45.39 -48.99
C GLU A 433 7.72 -45.00 -48.38
N ASP A 434 8.23 -43.81 -48.70
CA ASP A 434 9.47 -43.23 -48.16
C ASP A 434 9.35 -42.83 -46.68
N VAL A 435 8.19 -42.36 -46.24
CA VAL A 435 7.92 -42.00 -44.83
C VAL A 435 7.94 -43.27 -43.96
N HIS A 436 7.33 -44.35 -44.44
CA HIS A 436 7.33 -45.64 -43.75
C HIS A 436 8.71 -46.29 -43.69
N GLU A 437 9.53 -46.17 -44.74
CA GLU A 437 10.91 -46.65 -44.73
C GLU A 437 11.78 -45.92 -43.68
N GLU A 438 11.69 -44.59 -43.63
CA GLU A 438 12.42 -43.78 -42.64
C GLU A 438 11.92 -44.07 -41.21
N GLU A 439 10.61 -44.18 -41.00
CA GLU A 439 10.03 -44.54 -39.73
C GLU A 439 10.51 -45.93 -39.25
N ALA A 440 10.50 -46.92 -40.14
CA ALA A 440 10.98 -48.27 -39.84
C ALA A 440 12.48 -48.28 -39.51
N SER A 441 13.30 -47.50 -40.24
CA SER A 441 14.73 -47.33 -40.00
C SER A 441 15.00 -46.73 -38.62
N VAL A 442 14.32 -45.63 -38.25
CA VAL A 442 14.49 -44.98 -36.94
C VAL A 442 14.02 -45.88 -35.80
N LYS A 443 12.89 -46.59 -35.99
CA LYS A 443 12.38 -47.55 -34.99
C LYS A 443 13.34 -48.71 -34.78
N LYS A 444 13.93 -49.25 -35.86
CA LYS A 444 14.93 -50.32 -35.78
C LYS A 444 16.20 -49.87 -35.04
N ALA A 445 16.77 -48.71 -35.41
CA ALA A 445 17.93 -48.13 -34.72
C ALA A 445 17.63 -47.84 -33.23
N THR A 446 16.40 -47.46 -32.91
CA THR A 446 15.96 -47.23 -31.52
C THR A 446 15.90 -48.53 -30.71
N ILE A 447 15.42 -49.63 -31.30
CA ILE A 447 15.34 -50.96 -30.66
C ILE A 447 16.74 -51.56 -30.46
N GLU A 448 17.62 -51.40 -31.44
CA GLU A 448 19.00 -51.89 -31.41
C GLU A 448 19.93 -51.05 -30.52
N GLY A 449 19.48 -49.89 -30.05
CA GLY A 449 20.27 -48.98 -29.20
C GLY A 449 21.45 -48.33 -29.94
N THR A 450 21.50 -48.45 -31.26
CA THR A 450 22.55 -47.90 -32.12
C THR A 450 22.29 -46.42 -32.37
N VAL A 451 23.25 -45.56 -32.00
CA VAL A 451 23.22 -44.13 -32.31
C VAL A 451 24.18 -43.89 -33.44
N ASP A 452 23.66 -43.69 -34.65
CA ASP A 452 24.47 -43.39 -35.82
C ASP A 452 25.25 -42.08 -35.60
N PRO A 453 26.59 -42.09 -35.63
CA PRO A 453 27.39 -40.90 -35.46
C PRO A 453 27.22 -39.90 -36.61
N ASP A 454 26.63 -40.24 -37.76
CA ASP A 454 26.38 -39.31 -38.86
C ASP A 454 25.03 -38.58 -38.73
N VAL A 455 24.20 -38.92 -37.74
CA VAL A 455 22.91 -38.26 -37.48
C VAL A 455 23.10 -37.11 -36.47
N ALA A 456 22.65 -35.91 -36.83
CA ALA A 456 22.70 -34.72 -35.99
C ALA A 456 21.50 -34.64 -35.03
N VAL A 457 20.29 -34.89 -35.56
CA VAL A 457 19.04 -34.86 -34.79
C VAL A 457 18.23 -36.09 -35.15
N GLN A 458 17.76 -36.84 -34.15
CA GLN A 458 16.90 -38.00 -34.35
C GLN A 458 15.59 -37.77 -33.60
N LEU A 459 14.48 -37.75 -34.32
CA LEU A 459 13.12 -37.66 -33.79
C LEU A 459 12.56 -39.05 -33.57
N ARG A 460 12.04 -39.30 -32.37
CA ARG A 460 11.38 -40.56 -32.01
C ARG A 460 9.96 -40.21 -31.60
N GLY A 461 8.95 -40.66 -32.35
CA GLY A 461 7.53 -40.58 -32.03
C GLY A 461 7.01 -39.24 -31.53
N LEU A 462 7.44 -38.13 -32.13
CA LEU A 462 7.10 -36.81 -31.63
C LEU A 462 5.61 -36.51 -31.85
N THR A 463 4.87 -36.34 -30.75
CA THR A 463 3.46 -35.96 -30.78
C THR A 463 3.21 -34.65 -30.03
N LYS A 464 2.48 -33.74 -30.66
CA LYS A 464 1.97 -32.51 -30.06
C LYS A 464 0.49 -32.35 -30.31
N SER A 465 -0.27 -32.31 -29.21
CA SER A 465 -1.68 -31.91 -29.19
C SER A 465 -1.86 -30.67 -28.32
N TYR A 466 -2.71 -29.75 -28.76
CA TYR A 466 -3.15 -28.63 -27.95
C TYR A 466 -4.44 -29.01 -27.24
N SER A 467 -4.36 -29.11 -25.91
CA SER A 467 -5.51 -29.44 -25.07
C SER A 467 -6.40 -28.22 -24.81
N MET A 468 -7.69 -28.39 -25.08
CA MET A 468 -8.86 -27.73 -24.50
C MET A 468 -8.73 -26.23 -24.12
N ALA A 469 -9.22 -25.34 -24.99
CA ALA A 469 -9.54 -23.97 -24.62
C ALA A 469 -11.05 -23.86 -24.36
N LEU A 470 -11.45 -23.59 -23.11
CA LEU A 470 -12.84 -23.27 -22.76
C LEU A 470 -13.17 -21.87 -23.31
N LYS A 471 -13.67 -21.79 -24.55
CA LYS A 471 -14.19 -20.53 -25.09
C LYS A 471 -15.53 -20.21 -24.45
N ILE A 472 -15.51 -19.47 -23.33
CA ILE A 472 -16.70 -18.83 -22.77
C ILE A 472 -17.04 -17.65 -23.69
N ARG A 473 -18.01 -17.84 -24.59
CA ARG A 473 -18.55 -16.75 -25.40
C ARG A 473 -19.73 -16.16 -24.64
N CYS A 474 -19.48 -15.16 -23.79
CA CYS A 474 -20.55 -14.43 -23.12
C CYS A 474 -21.19 -13.48 -24.15
N HIS A 475 -22.46 -13.67 -24.50
CA HIS A 475 -23.16 -12.70 -25.32
C HIS A 475 -23.30 -11.38 -24.54
N ARG A 476 -22.96 -10.29 -25.22
CA ARG A 476 -23.04 -8.92 -24.72
C ARG A 476 -24.51 -8.51 -24.60
N PHE A 477 -25.16 -8.75 -23.46
CA PHE A 477 -26.08 -7.82 -22.78
C PHE A 477 -26.78 -8.49 -21.58
N SER A 478 -26.74 -7.79 -20.44
CA SER A 478 -27.61 -7.79 -19.26
C SER A 478 -28.43 -9.04 -18.88
N PHE A 479 -28.15 -9.55 -17.67
CA PHE A 479 -29.06 -10.39 -16.86
C PHE A 479 -29.53 -11.72 -17.48
N CYS A 480 -28.61 -12.67 -17.68
CA CYS A 480 -28.99 -14.08 -17.72
C CYS A 480 -27.98 -14.92 -16.93
N TYR A 481 -28.28 -15.18 -15.65
CA TYR A 481 -27.44 -15.96 -14.74
C TYR A 481 -27.45 -17.48 -15.05
N PHE A 482 -28.15 -17.93 -16.10
CA PHE A 482 -28.35 -19.35 -16.38
C PHE A 482 -28.48 -19.70 -17.87
N CYS A 483 -27.66 -19.10 -18.74
CA CYS A 483 -27.57 -19.54 -20.14
C CYS A 483 -26.12 -19.50 -20.65
N CYS A 484 -25.29 -20.43 -20.16
CA CYS A 484 -23.97 -20.70 -20.74
C CYS A 484 -24.06 -21.96 -21.63
N THR A 485 -24.18 -21.78 -22.94
CA THR A 485 -23.91 -22.88 -23.90
C THR A 485 -22.41 -23.02 -24.09
N CYS A 486 -21.77 -23.78 -23.19
CA CYS A 486 -20.35 -24.12 -23.29
C CYS A 486 -20.12 -25.07 -24.47
N LYS A 487 -19.63 -24.56 -25.61
CA LYS A 487 -19.14 -25.43 -26.69
C LYS A 487 -17.73 -25.92 -26.35
N ILE A 488 -17.64 -27.18 -25.93
CA ILE A 488 -16.37 -27.91 -25.82
C ILE A 488 -15.85 -28.16 -27.23
N THR A 489 -14.65 -27.66 -27.54
CA THR A 489 -13.96 -27.92 -28.80
C THR A 489 -13.07 -29.16 -28.65
N LYS A 490 -13.06 -30.03 -29.66
CA LYS A 490 -12.22 -31.24 -29.69
C LYS A 490 -10.73 -30.86 -29.63
N PRO A 491 -9.86 -31.70 -29.02
CA PRO A 491 -8.43 -31.48 -29.02
C PRO A 491 -7.88 -31.43 -30.45
N PHE A 492 -7.02 -30.45 -30.72
CA PHE A 492 -6.37 -30.29 -32.03
C PHE A 492 -4.97 -30.90 -31.95
N VAL A 493 -4.73 -31.97 -32.70
CA VAL A 493 -3.41 -32.59 -32.85
C VAL A 493 -2.69 -31.90 -33.99
N THR A 494 -1.48 -31.38 -33.72
CA THR A 494 -0.69 -30.57 -34.67
C THR A 494 0.50 -31.34 -35.22
N VAL A 495 1.08 -32.24 -34.43
CA VAL A 495 2.11 -33.19 -34.87
C VAL A 495 1.74 -34.54 -34.29
N LYS A 496 1.69 -35.59 -35.08
CA LYS A 496 1.30 -36.94 -34.64
C LYS A 496 2.40 -37.92 -34.99
N ASP A 497 2.98 -38.55 -33.98
CA ASP A 497 3.93 -39.68 -34.07
C ASP A 497 5.04 -39.53 -35.12
N LEU A 498 5.75 -38.39 -35.14
CA LEU A 498 6.79 -38.14 -36.13
C LEU A 498 8.12 -38.86 -35.80
N TRP A 499 8.61 -39.70 -36.71
CA TRP A 499 9.90 -40.42 -36.66
C TRP A 499 10.78 -40.01 -37.84
N MET A 500 11.95 -39.43 -37.59
CA MET A 500 12.82 -38.92 -38.67
C MET A 500 14.26 -38.69 -38.20
N ASN A 501 15.25 -38.95 -39.06
CA ASN A 501 16.64 -38.54 -38.84
C ASN A 501 17.01 -37.29 -39.66
N PHE A 502 17.80 -36.42 -39.05
CA PHE A 502 18.47 -35.31 -39.71
C PHE A 502 19.98 -35.59 -39.73
N PRO A 503 20.56 -35.87 -40.90
CA PRO A 503 22.00 -36.13 -41.03
C PRO A 503 22.84 -34.87 -40.76
N LYS A 504 24.11 -35.09 -40.39
CA LYS A 504 25.09 -34.01 -40.19
C LYS A 504 25.43 -33.34 -41.51
N ASN A 505 25.82 -32.07 -41.42
CA ASN A 505 26.31 -31.27 -42.54
C ASN A 505 25.35 -31.14 -43.75
N GLN A 506 24.05 -31.36 -43.56
CA GLN A 506 23.05 -31.17 -44.60
C GLN A 506 22.14 -29.96 -44.32
N LEU A 507 21.70 -29.29 -45.38
CA LEU A 507 20.67 -28.27 -45.32
C LEU A 507 19.30 -28.93 -45.47
N PHE A 508 18.51 -28.90 -44.42
CA PHE A 508 17.16 -29.45 -44.41
C PHE A 508 16.09 -28.34 -44.44
N CYS A 509 15.11 -28.46 -45.34
CA CYS A 509 14.06 -27.48 -45.53
C CYS A 509 12.68 -28.10 -45.30
N LEU A 510 11.89 -27.59 -44.34
CA LEU A 510 10.50 -28.00 -44.14
C LEU A 510 9.52 -27.18 -45.01
N LEU A 511 8.96 -27.81 -46.03
CA LEU A 511 8.02 -27.23 -47.00
C LEU A 511 6.65 -27.90 -46.87
N GLU A 512 5.63 -27.12 -46.55
CA GLU A 512 4.26 -27.53 -46.22
C GLU A 512 3.34 -26.29 -46.22
N PRO A 513 2.02 -26.45 -46.36
CA PRO A 513 1.04 -25.36 -46.21
C PRO A 513 1.04 -24.72 -44.81
N ASN A 514 0.54 -23.49 -44.72
CA ASN A 514 0.34 -22.82 -43.44
C ASN A 514 -0.64 -23.63 -42.57
N GLY A 515 -0.23 -23.95 -41.34
CA GLY A 515 -1.06 -24.70 -40.38
C GLY A 515 -0.76 -26.20 -40.29
N ALA A 516 0.17 -26.73 -41.09
CA ALA A 516 0.56 -28.14 -41.08
C ALA A 516 1.37 -28.58 -39.83
N GLY A 517 1.93 -27.63 -39.07
CA GLY A 517 2.60 -27.91 -37.79
C GLY A 517 4.11 -27.66 -37.74
N LYS A 518 4.72 -27.15 -38.83
CA LYS A 518 6.16 -26.82 -38.91
C LYS A 518 6.70 -25.97 -37.77
N SER A 519 6.04 -24.85 -37.48
CA SER A 519 6.46 -23.95 -36.40
C SER A 519 6.34 -24.63 -35.03
N THR A 520 5.37 -25.54 -34.87
CA THR A 520 5.18 -26.35 -33.67
C THR A 520 6.28 -27.40 -33.54
N LEU A 521 6.69 -28.06 -34.63
CA LEU A 521 7.83 -28.97 -34.65
C LEU A 521 9.14 -28.28 -34.25
N ILE A 522 9.45 -27.13 -34.86
CA ILE A 522 10.65 -26.34 -34.51
C ILE A 522 10.56 -25.88 -33.05
N SER A 523 9.37 -25.49 -32.57
CA SER A 523 9.18 -25.10 -31.16
C SER A 523 9.34 -26.27 -30.19
N CYS A 524 8.96 -27.49 -30.58
CA CYS A 524 9.22 -28.71 -29.81
C CYS A 524 10.74 -28.99 -29.73
N LEU A 525 11.45 -28.91 -30.85
CA LEU A 525 12.89 -29.15 -30.94
C LEU A 525 13.71 -28.12 -30.13
N THR A 526 13.22 -26.89 -30.06
CA THR A 526 13.89 -25.77 -29.37
C THR A 526 13.41 -25.57 -27.93
N TYR A 527 12.50 -26.45 -27.44
CA TYR A 527 11.89 -26.40 -26.12
C TYR A 527 11.08 -25.12 -25.82
N ASN A 528 10.62 -24.41 -26.85
CA ASN A 528 9.67 -23.32 -26.67
C ASN A 528 8.26 -23.84 -26.35
N GLU A 529 7.98 -25.10 -26.65
CA GLU A 529 6.74 -25.79 -26.31
C GLU A 529 6.96 -27.16 -25.64
N VAL A 530 6.14 -27.51 -24.63
CA VAL A 530 6.06 -28.84 -24.02
C VAL A 530 5.28 -29.77 -24.96
N CYS A 531 5.95 -30.81 -25.45
CA CYS A 531 5.38 -31.82 -26.34
C CYS A 531 5.23 -33.14 -25.57
N PHE A 532 4.19 -33.92 -25.86
CA PHE A 532 3.83 -35.13 -25.10
C PHE A 532 4.68 -36.30 -25.64
N LEU A 533 5.95 -36.31 -25.24
CA LEU A 533 6.97 -37.38 -25.28
C LEU A 533 7.19 -38.21 -26.57
N LEU A 534 8.43 -38.18 -27.10
CA LEU A 534 9.40 -39.31 -27.08
C LEU A 534 10.80 -38.74 -27.45
N ALA A 535 11.85 -39.55 -27.23
CA ALA A 535 13.25 -39.15 -27.12
C ALA A 535 13.88 -38.55 -28.40
N ALA A 536 13.63 -37.27 -28.64
CA ALA A 536 14.48 -36.51 -29.56
C ALA A 536 15.92 -36.47 -29.02
N LEU A 537 16.86 -36.94 -29.84
CA LEU A 537 18.29 -36.93 -29.56
C LEU A 537 18.95 -35.90 -30.46
N ILE A 538 19.67 -34.95 -29.88
CA ILE A 538 20.48 -33.98 -30.61
C ILE A 538 21.94 -34.24 -30.24
N TYR A 539 22.76 -34.66 -31.20
CA TYR A 539 24.14 -35.10 -30.97
C TYR A 539 24.27 -36.06 -29.77
N VAL A 540 23.50 -37.16 -29.78
CA VAL A 540 23.48 -38.20 -28.71
C VAL A 540 22.89 -37.72 -27.37
N ASN A 541 22.68 -36.42 -27.18
CA ASN A 541 22.08 -35.88 -25.98
C ASN A 541 20.55 -35.97 -26.06
N SER A 542 19.93 -36.58 -25.05
CA SER A 542 18.48 -36.62 -24.95
C SER A 542 17.93 -35.31 -24.42
N ILE A 543 16.88 -34.81 -25.09
CA ILE A 543 16.07 -33.67 -24.64
C ILE A 543 15.38 -33.99 -23.28
N ARG A 544 15.24 -35.26 -22.91
CA ARG A 544 14.61 -35.70 -21.64
C ARG A 544 15.47 -35.42 -20.41
N ASN A 545 16.79 -35.42 -20.55
CA ASN A 545 17.70 -35.24 -19.43
C ASN A 545 18.03 -33.75 -19.27
N LEU A 546 17.86 -33.20 -18.06
CA LEU A 546 18.24 -31.80 -17.74
C LEU A 546 19.70 -31.50 -18.16
N LYS A 547 20.60 -32.45 -17.92
CA LYS A 547 22.01 -32.36 -18.34
C LYS A 547 22.15 -32.36 -19.87
N GLY A 548 21.43 -33.24 -20.57
CA GLY A 548 21.40 -33.29 -22.03
C GLY A 548 20.87 -31.99 -22.64
N MET A 549 19.77 -31.45 -22.10
CA MET A 549 19.18 -30.19 -22.53
C MET A 549 20.15 -29.01 -22.36
N SER A 550 20.86 -28.93 -21.23
CA SER A 550 21.85 -27.87 -21.02
C SER A 550 22.99 -27.91 -22.05
N THR A 551 23.40 -29.12 -22.46
CA THR A 551 24.39 -29.31 -23.54
C THR A 551 23.82 -28.92 -24.91
N ILE A 552 22.58 -29.32 -25.19
CA ILE A 552 21.89 -29.00 -26.45
C ILE A 552 21.74 -27.49 -26.64
N ARG A 553 21.32 -26.74 -25.61
CA ARG A 553 21.17 -25.27 -25.71
C ARG A 553 22.50 -24.54 -25.96
N ARG A 554 23.62 -25.12 -25.52
CA ARG A 554 24.96 -24.60 -25.85
C ARG A 554 25.32 -24.86 -27.30
N LEU A 555 25.01 -26.05 -27.81
CA LEU A 555 25.36 -26.50 -29.17
C LEU A 555 24.44 -25.93 -30.27
N ALA A 556 23.13 -25.88 -30.04
CA ALA A 556 22.15 -25.45 -31.03
C ALA A 556 21.91 -23.94 -30.98
N GLY A 557 21.74 -23.32 -32.15
CA GLY A 557 21.30 -21.94 -32.30
C GLY A 557 19.90 -21.90 -32.89
N VAL A 558 19.07 -20.94 -32.47
CA VAL A 558 17.71 -20.77 -32.97
C VAL A 558 17.54 -19.32 -33.38
N CYS A 559 17.17 -19.10 -34.64
CA CYS A 559 16.73 -17.79 -35.10
C CYS A 559 15.19 -17.80 -35.09
N ALA A 560 14.59 -16.91 -34.30
CA ALA A 560 13.14 -16.82 -34.21
C ALA A 560 12.57 -16.09 -35.44
N GLN A 561 11.29 -16.33 -35.75
CA GLN A 561 10.59 -15.62 -36.82
C GLN A 561 10.47 -14.10 -36.56
N PHE A 562 10.52 -13.69 -35.30
CA PHE A 562 10.47 -12.29 -34.89
C PHE A 562 11.83 -11.88 -34.34
N ASP A 563 12.29 -10.68 -34.70
CA ASP A 563 13.55 -10.12 -34.23
C ASP A 563 13.48 -9.76 -32.75
N SER A 564 13.83 -10.71 -31.88
CA SER A 564 13.92 -10.49 -30.42
C SER A 564 15.25 -9.84 -30.04
N LEU A 565 15.36 -8.54 -30.32
CA LEU A 565 16.53 -7.73 -30.01
C LEU A 565 16.23 -6.68 -28.94
N TRP A 566 17.21 -6.40 -28.07
CA TRP A 566 17.16 -5.25 -27.17
C TRP A 566 17.50 -4.00 -27.97
N ASN A 567 16.51 -3.13 -28.20
CA ASN A 567 16.71 -1.87 -28.94
C ASN A 567 17.83 -0.98 -28.36
N ALA A 568 18.11 -1.10 -27.05
CA ALA A 568 19.14 -0.33 -26.35
C ALA A 568 20.57 -0.85 -26.55
N LEU A 569 20.74 -2.13 -26.94
CA LEU A 569 22.05 -2.75 -27.10
C LEU A 569 22.53 -2.69 -28.56
N SER A 570 23.84 -2.57 -28.75
CA SER A 570 24.50 -2.75 -30.05
C SER A 570 24.64 -4.25 -30.41
N PRO A 571 24.84 -4.62 -31.70
CA PRO A 571 25.08 -6.01 -32.07
C PRO A 571 26.27 -6.63 -31.36
N LYS A 572 27.33 -5.85 -31.13
CA LYS A 572 28.49 -6.29 -30.36
C LYS A 572 28.11 -6.67 -28.92
N GLU A 573 27.32 -5.84 -28.25
CA GLU A 573 26.84 -6.12 -26.89
C GLU A 573 25.88 -7.31 -26.85
N HIS A 574 24.99 -7.44 -27.84
CA HIS A 574 24.14 -8.62 -28.00
C HIS A 574 24.97 -9.89 -28.10
N LEU A 575 25.90 -9.97 -29.06
CA LEU A 575 26.73 -11.15 -29.24
C LEU A 575 27.59 -11.45 -28.01
N HIS A 576 28.08 -10.42 -27.30
CA HIS A 576 28.76 -10.60 -26.02
C HIS A 576 27.84 -11.21 -24.94
N LEU A 577 26.59 -10.73 -24.82
CA LEU A 577 25.61 -11.26 -23.89
C LEU A 577 25.27 -12.72 -24.22
N LEU A 578 24.96 -13.00 -25.49
CA LEU A 578 24.61 -14.35 -25.95
C LEU A 578 25.77 -15.34 -25.79
N ALA A 579 26.99 -14.90 -26.10
CA ALA A 579 28.18 -15.70 -25.89
C ALA A 579 28.42 -16.02 -24.40
N SER A 580 28.08 -15.08 -23.51
CA SER A 580 28.15 -15.30 -22.06
C SER A 580 27.13 -16.34 -21.60
N ILE A 581 25.88 -16.25 -22.08
CA ILE A 581 24.81 -17.21 -21.76
C ILE A 581 25.17 -18.62 -22.26
N LYS A 582 25.75 -18.74 -23.47
CA LYS A 582 26.22 -20.02 -24.02
C LYS A 582 27.48 -20.58 -23.33
N GLY A 583 28.11 -19.81 -22.45
CA GLY A 583 29.29 -20.22 -21.69
C GLY A 583 30.59 -20.19 -22.50
N LEU A 584 30.73 -19.28 -23.47
CA LEU A 584 32.00 -19.07 -24.17
C LEU A 584 33.04 -18.42 -23.23
N PRO A 585 34.29 -18.94 -23.21
CA PRO A 585 35.38 -18.35 -22.43
C PRO A 585 35.57 -16.86 -22.73
N THR A 586 35.86 -16.07 -21.71
CA THR A 586 36.08 -14.62 -21.83
C THR A 586 37.22 -14.26 -22.79
N ALA A 587 38.24 -15.12 -22.87
CA ALA A 587 39.40 -14.92 -23.75
C ALA A 587 39.03 -15.00 -25.24
N THR A 588 38.21 -15.97 -25.66
CA THR A 588 37.84 -16.18 -27.07
C THR A 588 36.61 -15.38 -27.50
N ARG A 589 35.85 -14.86 -26.55
CA ARG A 589 34.60 -14.12 -26.83
C ARG A 589 34.81 -12.92 -27.76
N LYS A 590 35.84 -12.12 -27.53
CA LYS A 590 36.09 -10.90 -28.33
C LYS A 590 36.45 -11.21 -29.78
N SER A 591 37.31 -12.21 -30.01
CA SER A 591 37.69 -12.63 -31.36
C SER A 591 36.51 -13.24 -32.10
N GLU A 592 35.70 -14.04 -31.43
CA GLU A 592 34.55 -14.70 -32.03
C GLU A 592 33.43 -13.71 -32.38
N VAL A 593 33.13 -12.76 -31.50
CA VAL A 593 32.17 -11.68 -31.79
C VAL A 593 32.62 -10.90 -33.04
N LYS A 594 33.91 -10.55 -33.15
CA LYS A 594 34.43 -9.86 -34.33
C LYS A 594 34.32 -10.71 -35.59
N ARG A 595 34.60 -12.01 -35.51
CA ARG A 595 34.47 -12.96 -36.63
C ARG A 595 33.03 -13.06 -37.11
N LEU A 596 32.06 -13.14 -36.20
CA LEU A 596 30.64 -13.24 -36.53
C LEU A 596 30.10 -11.95 -37.15
N LEU A 597 30.49 -10.78 -36.63
CA LEU A 597 30.11 -9.48 -37.19
C LEU A 597 30.62 -9.31 -38.63
N ALA A 598 31.85 -9.77 -38.90
CA ALA A 598 32.44 -9.72 -40.23
C ALA A 598 31.80 -10.73 -41.19
N GLY A 599 31.41 -11.90 -40.68
CA GLY A 599 30.72 -12.92 -41.47
C GLY A 599 29.33 -12.48 -41.97
N VAL A 600 28.71 -11.49 -41.32
CA VAL A 600 27.41 -10.92 -41.74
C VAL A 600 27.53 -9.48 -42.27
N ASP A 601 28.75 -8.98 -42.48
CA ASP A 601 29.05 -7.64 -43.03
C ASP A 601 28.40 -6.46 -42.25
N ILE A 602 28.31 -6.56 -40.92
CA ILE A 602 27.77 -5.48 -40.06
C ILE A 602 28.83 -4.80 -39.19
N ASP A 603 30.12 -5.04 -39.47
CA ASP A 603 31.24 -4.50 -38.69
C ASP A 603 31.21 -2.98 -38.54
N LYS A 604 30.86 -2.28 -39.63
CA LYS A 604 30.85 -0.80 -39.70
C LYS A 604 29.83 -0.18 -38.76
N ILE A 605 28.76 -0.91 -38.47
CA ILE A 605 27.68 -0.46 -37.58
C ILE A 605 27.71 -1.18 -36.23
N ALA A 606 28.67 -2.06 -35.94
CA ALA A 606 28.65 -2.95 -34.78
C ALA A 606 28.47 -2.30 -33.40
N ASN A 607 28.76 -0.99 -33.26
CA ASN A 607 28.59 -0.22 -32.03
C ASN A 607 27.32 0.66 -32.02
N VAL A 608 26.56 0.69 -33.11
CA VAL A 608 25.31 1.41 -33.24
C VAL A 608 24.19 0.56 -32.62
N ARG A 609 23.24 1.21 -31.93
CA ARG A 609 22.15 0.51 -31.23
C ARG A 609 21.20 -0.16 -32.22
N ALA A 610 20.76 -1.38 -31.92
CA ALA A 610 19.86 -2.15 -32.78
C ALA A 610 18.52 -1.44 -33.07
N GLY A 611 18.10 -0.52 -32.19
CA GLY A 611 16.91 0.30 -32.38
C GLY A 611 16.91 1.15 -33.66
N SER A 612 18.07 1.56 -34.17
CA SER A 612 18.16 2.37 -35.41
C SER A 612 18.32 1.54 -36.69
N TYR A 613 18.32 0.21 -36.59
CA TYR A 613 18.58 -0.66 -37.73
C TYR A 613 17.35 -0.84 -38.62
N SER A 614 17.61 -0.96 -39.92
CA SER A 614 16.62 -1.43 -40.88
C SER A 614 16.22 -2.88 -40.55
N ARG A 615 15.05 -3.31 -41.02
CA ARG A 615 14.56 -4.68 -40.78
C ARG A 615 15.53 -5.74 -41.31
N GLY A 616 16.14 -5.51 -42.48
CA GLY A 616 17.09 -6.44 -43.09
C GLY A 616 18.44 -6.52 -42.36
N THR A 617 18.80 -5.49 -41.59
CA THR A 617 20.02 -5.49 -40.77
C THR A 617 19.78 -6.10 -39.38
N ARG A 618 18.51 -6.16 -38.95
CA ARG A 618 18.11 -6.80 -37.69
C ARG A 618 18.00 -8.32 -37.84
N HIS A 619 17.52 -8.76 -39.00
CA HIS A 619 17.55 -10.15 -39.44
C HIS A 619 18.98 -10.57 -39.74
#